data_AF-A0A7X7L7T9-F1
#
_entry.id   AF-A0A7X7L7T9-F1
#
_cell.length_a   1.000
_cell.length_b   1.000
_cell.length_c   1.000
_cell.angle_alpha   90.00
_cell.angle_beta   90.00
_cell.angle_gamma   90.00
#
_symmetry.space_group_name_H-M   'P 1'
#
loop_
_entity.id
_entity.type
_entity.pdbx_description
1 polymer ?
#
loop_
_entity_poly.entity_id
_entity_poly.type
_entity_poly.pdbx_seq_one_letter_code
_entity_poly.pdbx_strand_id
1 'polypeptide(L)'
;MQREGTDNYRIPSGCAICGIFNRDGKRISGSDIIQAIAIMHERSNGLGGGFAGYGIYPEYKEYYAFHIFYDDDRAKVTCEEYLNKHFDVVNLSRIPTKKHPKIVNEPLIFRYFVLPHPADLFSSQLDEQEYTSLCVTRINTDIEGAYVFSSGKNMGVF
;
A
#
# COMPACT_ATOMS: atom_id res chain seq x y z
N MET A 1 -27.02 -3.83 20.68
CA MET A 1 -26.31 -4.48 19.55
C MET A 1 -25.81 -5.82 20.06
N GLN A 2 -26.18 -6.94 19.42
CA GLN A 2 -25.70 -8.27 19.83
C GLN A 2 -24.19 -8.37 19.54
N ARG A 3 -23.43 -9.00 20.45
CA ARG A 3 -21.98 -9.22 20.33
C ARG A 3 -21.71 -10.69 20.00
N GLU A 4 -20.68 -10.96 19.20
CA GLU A 4 -20.18 -12.31 18.91
C GLU A 4 -20.12 -13.16 20.20
N GLY A 5 -20.68 -14.38 20.18
CA GLY A 5 -20.61 -15.33 21.29
C GLY A 5 -21.64 -15.12 22.41
N THR A 6 -22.50 -14.11 22.34
CA THR A 6 -23.62 -13.94 23.30
C THR A 6 -24.77 -14.88 22.92
N ASP A 7 -25.29 -15.71 23.83
CA ASP A 7 -26.42 -16.62 23.58
C ASP A 7 -26.27 -17.54 22.34
N ASN A 8 -25.05 -18.05 22.08
CA ASN A 8 -24.72 -18.83 20.87
C ASN A 8 -24.92 -18.07 19.53
N TYR A 9 -25.06 -16.74 19.59
CA TYR A 9 -25.12 -15.87 18.41
C TYR A 9 -23.74 -15.80 17.75
N ARG A 10 -23.65 -16.24 16.50
CA ARG A 10 -22.48 -16.07 15.63
C ARG A 10 -22.74 -14.95 14.64
N ILE A 11 -21.78 -14.05 14.50
CA ILE A 11 -21.67 -13.03 13.47
C ILE A 11 -20.75 -13.62 12.40
N PRO A 12 -21.30 -14.26 11.33
CA PRO A 12 -20.49 -14.81 10.25
C PRO A 12 -19.75 -13.71 9.44
N SER A 13 -20.04 -12.43 9.71
CA SER A 13 -19.45 -11.25 9.09
C SER A 13 -18.34 -10.64 9.96
N GLY A 14 -17.15 -10.53 9.38
CA GLY A 14 -15.99 -9.93 10.03
C GLY A 14 -14.96 -9.54 8.99
N CYS A 15 -14.26 -10.54 8.44
CA CYS A 15 -13.27 -10.38 7.38
C CYS A 15 -13.34 -11.56 6.41
N ALA A 16 -12.90 -11.35 5.18
CA ALA A 16 -12.70 -12.40 4.19
C ALA A 16 -11.35 -12.21 3.49
N ILE A 17 -10.73 -13.31 3.10
CA ILE A 17 -9.43 -13.32 2.40
C ILE A 17 -9.50 -14.30 1.23
N CYS A 18 -8.94 -13.90 0.10
CA CYS A 18 -8.74 -14.77 -1.04
C CYS A 18 -7.39 -14.45 -1.68
N GLY A 19 -6.83 -15.42 -2.40
CA GLY A 19 -5.57 -15.27 -3.11
C GLY A 19 -5.61 -16.07 -4.40
N ILE A 20 -5.03 -15.51 -5.45
CA ILE A 20 -4.93 -16.13 -6.77
C ILE A 20 -3.49 -15.95 -7.24
N PHE A 21 -2.88 -17.02 -7.74
CA PHE A 21 -1.56 -16.97 -8.33
C PHE A 21 -1.46 -17.92 -9.51
N ASN A 22 -0.64 -17.56 -10.49
CA ASN A 22 -0.37 -18.42 -11.64
C ASN A 22 0.88 -19.26 -11.36
N ARG A 23 0.74 -20.59 -11.35
CA ARG A 23 1.85 -21.52 -11.08
C ARG A 23 2.96 -21.45 -12.13
N ASP A 24 2.64 -21.03 -13.35
CA ASP A 24 3.61 -20.82 -14.43
C ASP A 24 4.44 -19.53 -14.27
N GLY A 25 4.13 -18.69 -13.26
CA GLY A 25 4.77 -17.39 -13.05
C GLY A 25 4.38 -16.32 -14.07
N LYS A 26 3.41 -16.60 -14.95
CA LYS A 26 2.90 -15.61 -15.92
C LYS A 26 1.96 -14.63 -15.24
N ARG A 27 2.00 -13.36 -15.68
CA ARG A 27 1.04 -12.34 -15.25
C ARG A 27 -0.39 -12.75 -15.64
N ILE A 28 -1.32 -12.50 -14.72
CA ILE A 28 -2.76 -12.65 -14.93
C ILE A 28 -3.45 -11.31 -14.68
N SER A 29 -4.66 -11.16 -15.20
CA SER A 29 -5.45 -9.95 -15.00
C SER A 29 -5.88 -9.81 -13.54
N GLY A 30 -5.89 -8.58 -13.02
CA GLY A 30 -6.46 -8.26 -11.71
C GLY A 30 -7.99 -8.38 -11.65
N SER A 31 -8.67 -8.59 -12.79
CA SER A 31 -10.13 -8.78 -12.85
C SER A 31 -10.61 -9.91 -11.95
N ASP A 32 -9.84 -10.99 -11.87
CA ASP A 32 -10.28 -12.23 -11.21
C ASP A 32 -10.29 -12.06 -9.69
N ILE A 33 -9.27 -11.39 -9.14
CA ILE A 33 -9.23 -11.06 -7.71
C ILE A 33 -10.29 -10.01 -7.35
N ILE A 34 -10.55 -9.04 -8.23
CA ILE A 34 -11.63 -8.04 -8.03
C ILE A 34 -13.00 -8.73 -7.97
N GLN A 35 -13.28 -9.67 -8.89
CA GLN A 35 -14.52 -10.45 -8.88
C GLN A 35 -14.63 -11.33 -7.64
N ALA A 36 -13.53 -11.97 -7.22
CA ALA A 36 -13.49 -12.77 -6.00
C ALA A 36 -13.80 -11.92 -4.76
N ILE A 37 -13.27 -10.69 -4.67
CA ILE A 37 -13.56 -9.75 -3.58
C ILE A 37 -15.03 -9.34 -3.59
N ALA A 38 -15.61 -9.07 -4.76
CA ALA A 38 -16.99 -8.59 -4.89
C ALA A 38 -18.03 -9.57 -4.30
N ILE A 39 -17.82 -10.88 -4.43
CA ILE A 39 -18.73 -11.89 -3.88
C ILE A 39 -18.58 -12.12 -2.36
N MET A 40 -17.57 -11.52 -1.72
CA MET A 40 -17.34 -11.63 -0.28
C MET A 40 -18.11 -10.59 0.55
N HIS A 41 -19.05 -9.85 -0.06
CA HIS A 41 -19.81 -8.79 0.59
C HIS A 41 -20.54 -9.25 1.87
N GLU A 42 -21.21 -10.40 1.83
CA GLU A 42 -21.95 -10.96 2.97
C GLU A 42 -21.08 -11.32 4.18
N ARG A 43 -19.75 -11.43 3.98
CA ARG A 43 -18.77 -11.74 5.02
C ARG A 43 -18.08 -10.51 5.60
N SER A 44 -18.38 -9.32 5.10
CA SER A 44 -17.65 -8.09 5.41
C SER A 44 -18.55 -7.05 6.07
N ASN A 45 -17.91 -6.11 6.77
CA ASN A 45 -18.58 -5.02 7.51
C ASN A 45 -18.41 -3.65 6.83
N GLY A 46 -17.76 -3.60 5.66
CA GLY A 46 -17.57 -2.37 4.89
C GLY A 46 -16.48 -1.43 5.40
N LEU A 47 -15.64 -1.85 6.36
CA LEU A 47 -14.55 -1.02 6.89
C LEU A 47 -13.36 -0.89 5.95
N GLY A 48 -13.24 -1.78 4.96
CA GLY A 48 -12.17 -1.75 3.97
C GLY A 48 -12.13 -3.03 3.14
N GLY A 49 -11.49 -2.95 1.98
CA GLY A 49 -11.27 -4.08 1.08
C GLY A 49 -10.21 -3.70 0.05
N GLY A 50 -9.42 -4.67 -0.37
CA GLY A 50 -8.28 -4.45 -1.24
C GLY A 50 -7.53 -5.73 -1.56
N PHE A 51 -6.47 -5.61 -2.36
CA PHE A 51 -5.56 -6.71 -2.68
C PHE A 51 -4.12 -6.22 -2.86
N ALA A 52 -3.17 -7.11 -2.56
CA ALA A 52 -1.79 -6.94 -2.96
C ALA A 52 -1.59 -7.57 -4.34
N GLY A 53 -1.06 -6.80 -5.29
CA GLY A 53 -0.61 -7.28 -6.59
C GLY A 53 0.91 -7.43 -6.61
N TYR A 54 1.40 -8.58 -7.07
CA TYR A 54 2.82 -8.86 -7.31
C TYR A 54 3.08 -9.03 -8.81
N GLY A 55 4.25 -8.61 -9.29
CA GLY A 55 4.60 -8.65 -10.71
C GLY A 55 3.99 -7.52 -11.56
N ILE A 56 3.43 -6.49 -10.91
CA ILE A 56 2.63 -5.45 -11.54
C ILE A 56 3.45 -4.25 -12.05
N TYR A 57 4.74 -4.17 -11.71
CA TYR A 57 5.65 -3.09 -12.12
C TYR A 57 6.90 -3.64 -12.80
N PRO A 58 6.77 -4.33 -13.94
CA PRO A 58 7.90 -4.99 -14.58
C PRO A 58 8.99 -4.02 -15.05
N GLU A 59 8.64 -2.81 -15.46
CA GLU A 59 9.58 -1.76 -15.87
C GLU A 59 10.37 -1.21 -14.67
N TYR A 60 9.81 -1.34 -13.45
CA TYR A 60 10.39 -0.86 -12.20
C TYR A 60 10.69 -2.01 -11.22
N LYS A 61 10.98 -3.21 -11.72
CA LYS A 61 11.08 -4.42 -10.89
C LYS A 61 12.14 -4.36 -9.77
N GLU A 62 13.21 -3.59 -9.97
CA GLU A 62 14.31 -3.44 -9.00
C GLU A 62 14.09 -2.28 -8.02
N TYR A 63 13.07 -1.45 -8.24
CA TYR A 63 12.76 -0.28 -7.42
C TYR A 63 11.71 -0.64 -6.38
N TYR A 64 11.80 -0.03 -5.20
CA TYR A 64 10.71 -0.07 -4.23
C TYR A 64 9.57 0.80 -4.73
N ALA A 65 8.36 0.26 -4.76
CA ALA A 65 7.14 1.03 -5.02
C ALA A 65 6.52 1.44 -3.68
N PHE A 66 6.64 2.71 -3.34
CA PHE A 66 5.96 3.28 -2.18
C PHE A 66 4.60 3.80 -2.61
N HIS A 67 3.52 3.24 -2.05
CA HIS A 67 2.20 3.83 -2.14
C HIS A 67 1.93 4.59 -0.85
N ILE A 68 1.65 5.88 -0.96
CA ILE A 68 1.55 6.80 0.18
C ILE A 68 0.22 7.55 0.12
N PHE A 69 -0.45 7.62 1.26
CA PHE A 69 -1.53 8.56 1.53
C PHE A 69 -0.98 9.85 2.12
N TYR A 70 -1.47 10.98 1.63
CA TYR A 70 -1.29 12.28 2.28
C TYR A 70 -2.63 12.91 2.61
N ASP A 71 -2.73 13.48 3.80
CA ASP A 71 -3.91 14.24 4.23
C ASP A 71 -4.06 15.54 3.43
N ASP A 72 -2.93 16.20 3.13
CA ASP A 72 -2.87 17.44 2.38
C ASP A 72 -1.53 17.63 1.62
N ASP A 73 -1.43 18.73 0.87
CA ASP A 73 -0.23 19.06 0.10
C ASP A 73 1.00 19.39 0.99
N ARG A 74 0.79 19.86 2.22
CA ARG A 74 1.89 20.18 3.15
C ARG A 74 2.54 18.89 3.66
N ALA A 75 1.74 17.89 4.02
CA ALA A 75 2.22 16.57 4.40
C ALA A 75 3.00 15.92 3.24
N LYS A 76 2.48 16.05 2.01
CA LYS A 76 3.17 15.60 0.80
C LYS A 76 4.55 16.24 0.63
N VAL A 77 4.64 17.58 0.69
CA VAL A 77 5.93 18.30 0.53
C VAL A 77 6.93 17.86 1.60
N THR A 78 6.48 17.79 2.87
CA THR A 78 7.34 17.38 3.99
C THR A 78 7.86 15.95 3.81
N CYS A 79 7.01 15.04 3.34
CA CYS A 79 7.41 13.66 3.06
C CYS A 79 8.35 13.58 1.85
N GLU A 80 8.11 14.35 0.79
CA GLU A 80 8.99 14.37 -0.39
C GLU A 80 10.38 14.92 -0.07
N GLU A 81 10.51 15.89 0.84
CA GLU A 81 11.81 16.33 1.36
C GLU A 81 12.56 15.18 2.05
N TYR A 82 11.85 14.37 2.86
CA TYR A 82 12.43 13.18 3.49
C TYR A 82 12.82 12.12 2.44
N LEU A 83 11.94 11.82 1.48
CA LEU A 83 12.22 10.86 0.42
C LEU A 83 13.45 11.28 -0.40
N ASN A 84 13.51 12.53 -0.84
CA ASN A 84 14.64 13.04 -1.64
C ASN A 84 15.96 13.07 -0.87
N LYS A 85 15.92 13.09 0.47
CA LYS A 85 17.13 13.01 1.29
C LYS A 85 17.68 11.59 1.38
N HIS A 86 16.80 10.59 1.39
CA HIS A 86 17.14 9.19 1.70
C HIS A 86 17.13 8.27 0.49
N PHE A 87 16.48 8.69 -0.59
CA PHE A 87 16.25 7.87 -1.78
C PHE A 87 16.39 8.65 -3.08
N ASP A 88 16.87 7.95 -4.10
CA ASP A 88 16.77 8.36 -5.50
C ASP A 88 15.34 8.06 -5.99
N VAL A 89 14.55 9.13 -6.22
CA VAL A 89 13.17 9.02 -6.75
C VAL A 89 13.22 8.97 -8.29
N VAL A 90 12.99 7.80 -8.87
CA VAL A 90 13.08 7.58 -10.32
C VAL A 90 11.79 7.91 -11.05
N ASN A 91 10.64 7.68 -10.42
CA ASN A 91 9.35 8.06 -10.97
C ASN A 91 8.38 8.35 -9.82
N LEU A 92 7.56 9.39 -9.98
CA LEU A 92 6.44 9.71 -9.11
C LEU A 92 5.17 9.89 -9.94
N SER A 93 4.06 9.38 -9.45
CA SER A 93 2.75 9.52 -10.10
C SER A 93 1.62 9.50 -9.09
N ARG A 94 0.57 10.29 -9.34
CA ARG A 94 -0.68 10.18 -8.58
C ARG A 94 -1.39 8.88 -8.95
N ILE A 95 -1.87 8.11 -7.97
CA ILE A 95 -2.67 6.91 -8.24
C ILE A 95 -4.08 7.36 -8.65
N PRO A 96 -4.58 6.96 -9.84
CA PRO A 96 -5.90 7.35 -10.30
C PRO A 96 -6.98 6.65 -9.48
N THR A 97 -8.01 7.40 -9.10
CA THR A 97 -9.19 6.88 -8.40
C THR A 97 -10.48 7.31 -9.08
N LYS A 98 -11.55 6.55 -8.85
CA LYS A 98 -12.91 6.93 -9.27
C LYS A 98 -13.61 7.63 -8.11
N LYS A 99 -14.11 8.85 -8.33
CA LYS A 99 -14.89 9.58 -7.32
C LYS A 99 -16.16 8.81 -6.97
N HIS A 100 -16.50 8.80 -5.68
CA HIS A 100 -17.71 8.15 -5.17
C HIS A 100 -18.38 9.06 -4.13
N PRO A 101 -19.71 9.33 -4.21
CA PRO A 101 -20.38 10.31 -3.33
C PRO A 101 -20.29 10.00 -1.83
N LYS A 102 -20.12 8.73 -1.45
CA LYS A 102 -19.97 8.31 -0.04
C LYS A 102 -18.55 8.46 0.51
N ILE A 103 -17.56 8.72 -0.35
CA ILE A 103 -16.18 8.96 0.08
C ILE A 103 -16.01 10.47 0.16
N VAL A 104 -15.82 10.94 1.39
CA VAL A 104 -15.55 12.35 1.71
C VAL A 104 -14.16 12.42 2.35
N ASN A 105 -13.43 13.52 2.11
CA ASN A 105 -12.07 13.71 2.61
C ASN A 105 -11.11 12.60 2.15
N GLU A 106 -11.15 12.25 0.86
CA GLU A 106 -10.20 11.28 0.33
C GLU A 106 -8.75 11.80 0.44
N PRO A 107 -7.79 10.96 0.84
CA PRO A 107 -6.40 11.36 0.87
C PRO A 107 -5.87 11.56 -0.55
N LEU A 108 -4.80 12.32 -0.67
CA LEU A 108 -3.95 12.31 -1.84
C LEU A 108 -3.22 10.96 -1.89
N ILE A 109 -3.36 10.23 -2.99
CA ILE A 109 -2.73 8.92 -3.16
C ILE A 109 -1.62 9.03 -4.20
N PHE A 110 -0.39 8.79 -3.78
CA PHE A 110 0.79 8.87 -4.64
C PHE A 110 1.57 7.57 -4.65
N ARG A 111 2.24 7.32 -5.77
CA ARG A 111 3.18 6.22 -5.95
C ARG A 111 4.54 6.77 -6.33
N TYR A 112 5.56 6.32 -5.60
CA TYR A 112 6.96 6.65 -5.82
C TYR A 112 7.72 5.36 -6.12
N PHE A 113 8.59 5.39 -7.12
CA PHE A 113 9.56 4.34 -7.40
C PHE A 113 10.94 4.82 -6.96
N VAL A 114 11.50 4.17 -5.95
CA VAL A 114 12.64 4.67 -5.20
C VAL A 114 13.74 3.61 -5.04
N LEU A 115 14.98 4.08 -4.92
CA LEU A 115 16.14 3.30 -4.46
C LEU A 115 16.82 4.04 -3.30
N PRO A 116 17.21 3.36 -2.21
CA PRO A 116 17.96 4.01 -1.15
C PRO A 116 19.30 4.55 -1.66
N HIS A 117 19.72 5.71 -1.17
CA HIS A 117 21.04 6.24 -1.51
C HIS A 117 22.15 5.28 -1.05
N PRO A 118 23.12 4.91 -1.91
CA PRO A 118 24.20 4.00 -1.54
C PRO A 118 25.04 4.49 -0.36
N ALA A 119 25.23 5.81 -0.23
CA ALA A 119 25.98 6.42 0.87
C ALA A 119 25.25 6.24 2.21
N ASP A 120 23.92 6.43 2.22
CA ASP A 120 23.12 6.27 3.42
C ASP A 120 23.08 4.80 3.86
N LEU A 121 22.90 3.87 2.91
CA LEU A 121 23.00 2.43 3.16
C LEU A 121 24.34 2.06 3.79
N PHE A 122 25.45 2.48 3.16
CA PHE A 122 26.79 2.20 3.67
C PHE A 122 27.01 2.76 5.08
N SER A 123 26.58 4.00 5.33
CA SER A 123 26.72 4.63 6.65
C SER A 123 25.87 3.99 7.74
N SER A 124 24.69 3.46 7.38
CA SER A 124 23.77 2.82 8.30
C SER A 124 24.21 1.42 8.74
N GLN A 125 25.06 0.76 7.94
CA GLN A 125 25.46 -0.65 8.11
C GLN A 125 24.28 -1.64 8.12
N LEU A 126 23.14 -1.24 7.54
CA LEU A 126 21.97 -2.07 7.37
C LEU A 126 21.92 -2.66 5.96
N ASP A 127 21.19 -3.76 5.80
CA ASP A 127 20.82 -4.19 4.46
C ASP A 127 19.76 -3.24 3.86
N GLU A 128 19.57 -3.35 2.54
CA GLU A 128 18.67 -2.48 1.78
C GLU A 128 17.21 -2.59 2.27
N GLN A 129 16.77 -3.77 2.66
CA GLN A 129 15.40 -4.03 3.09
C GLN A 129 15.14 -3.48 4.49
N GLU A 130 16.07 -3.68 5.42
CA GLU A 130 16.04 -3.14 6.78
C GLU A 130 16.06 -1.61 6.75
N TYR A 131 16.98 -1.01 6.00
CA TYR A 131 17.04 0.44 5.83
C TYR A 131 15.72 1.01 5.30
N THR A 132 15.20 0.41 4.23
CA THR A 132 13.92 0.83 3.63
C THR A 132 12.77 0.73 4.62
N SER A 133 12.72 -0.36 5.39
CA SER A 133 11.68 -0.60 6.40
C SER A 133 11.74 0.43 7.54
N LEU A 134 12.94 0.83 7.96
CA LEU A 134 13.12 1.90 8.96
C LEU A 134 12.68 3.26 8.43
N CYS A 135 13.01 3.59 7.17
CA CYS A 135 12.54 4.83 6.54
C CYS A 135 11.02 4.86 6.43
N VAL A 136 10.39 3.76 6.02
CA VAL A 136 8.93 3.62 5.97
C VAL A 136 8.32 3.81 7.36
N THR A 137 8.92 3.20 8.38
CA THR A 137 8.49 3.35 9.77
C THR A 137 8.56 4.82 10.19
N ARG A 138 9.70 5.49 9.94
CA ARG A 138 9.92 6.91 10.24
C ARG A 138 8.87 7.81 9.57
N ILE A 139 8.56 7.58 8.29
CA ILE A 139 7.50 8.33 7.60
C ILE A 139 6.18 8.15 8.36
N ASN A 140 5.79 6.91 8.64
CA ASN A 140 4.51 6.59 9.28
C ASN A 140 4.41 7.04 10.74
N THR A 141 5.53 7.23 11.44
CA THR A 141 5.54 7.61 12.87
C THR A 141 5.79 9.10 13.10
N ASP A 142 6.59 9.75 12.26
CA ASP A 142 7.12 11.09 12.54
C ASP A 142 6.66 12.16 11.55
N ILE A 143 6.13 11.79 10.39
CA ILE A 143 5.64 12.75 9.39
C ILE A 143 4.11 12.80 9.48
N GLU A 144 3.60 13.82 10.17
CA GLU A 144 2.16 14.03 10.33
C GLU A 144 1.46 14.16 8.97
N GLY A 145 0.37 13.41 8.80
CA GLY A 145 -0.43 13.38 7.59
C GLY A 145 0.19 12.61 6.42
N ALA A 146 1.25 11.82 6.63
CA ALA A 146 1.81 10.91 5.64
C ALA A 146 1.74 9.44 6.11
N TYR A 147 1.25 8.55 5.25
CA TYR A 147 1.15 7.13 5.57
C TYR A 147 1.48 6.24 4.36
N VAL A 148 2.62 5.56 4.43
CA VAL A 148 3.04 4.52 3.50
C VAL A 148 2.25 3.25 3.80
N PHE A 149 1.33 2.89 2.90
CA PHE A 149 0.50 1.68 3.01
C PHE A 149 1.01 0.51 2.15
N SER A 150 2.02 0.75 1.30
CA SER A 150 2.72 -0.27 0.52
C SER A 150 4.15 0.19 0.21
N SER A 151 5.14 -0.72 0.28
CA SER A 151 6.57 -0.35 0.14
C SER A 151 7.47 -1.47 -0.40
N GLY A 152 6.98 -2.30 -1.33
CA GLY A 152 7.71 -3.47 -1.84
C GLY A 152 8.25 -3.32 -3.27
N LYS A 153 9.17 -4.19 -3.67
CA LYS A 153 9.64 -4.28 -5.06
C LYS A 153 8.66 -5.04 -5.93
N ASN A 154 8.44 -4.54 -7.14
CA ASN A 154 7.55 -5.14 -8.15
C ASN A 154 6.16 -5.52 -7.60
N MET A 155 5.63 -4.73 -6.67
CA MET A 155 4.36 -5.01 -6.00
C MET A 155 3.65 -3.72 -5.60
N GLY A 156 2.35 -3.78 -5.34
CA GLY A 156 1.56 -2.68 -4.81
C GLY A 156 0.29 -3.18 -4.12
N VAL A 157 -0.21 -2.43 -3.16
CA VAL A 157 -1.52 -2.66 -2.52
C VAL A 157 -2.54 -1.68 -3.08
N PHE A 158 -3.77 -2.13 -3.30
CA PHE A 158 -4.92 -1.36 -3.80
C PHE A 158 -6.19 -1.69 -3.03
#